data_AF-A0A4Q9V7Q7-F1
#
_entry.id   AF-A0A4Q9V7Q7-F1
#
_cell.length_a   1.000
_cell.length_b   1.000
_cell.length_c   1.000
_cell.angle_alpha   90.00
_cell.angle_beta   90.00
_cell.angle_gamma   90.00
#
_symmetry.space_group_name_H-M   'P 1'
#
loop_
_entity.id
_entity.type
_entity.pdbx_description
1 polymer ?
#
loop_
_entity_poly.entity_id
_entity_poly.type
_entity_poly.pdbx_seq_one_letter_code
_entity_poly.pdbx_strand_id
1 'polypeptide(L)'
;MKNIILLLFWLSFFVASGQETRRQLNQKINSLPATQKVKVQEYDNTEKKAEEVVNAGSFSLPENFTKLLIAKYDDQIKKVTEPEKEKMERKFNLNIAKNHLKIIPEYYVFSPNGANEELIVTPVIINSRPLTYYKDKGYEAELNFIMYSESGAENGQKIKNPIHLEIKSPILQPDPEQLSIEHVNLPSTRVKVFAKSANDSVELRIITNSNIPDGYPYFLKVTPVLQISANRSSMQGLGIQEIPVSVQFKGSGNSKKEDVIVKSSSGIIEPSSFKLAYNEIKTVKLRSEGLDSINIQASTSSSEVAIQDSNVIVIQQKFPFTFLIFSLIGGLIGALIRFGFQRSKEYPWKLFMAGILMGFLGAVLYYVLGINFFKMEMSNVFNEFAVLGFSALCSLLLKPSLIGARVIN
;
A
#
# COMPACT_ATOMS: atom_id res chain seq x y z
N MET A 1 -61.96 41.12 3.85
CA MET A 1 -62.17 39.99 2.90
C MET A 1 -61.11 39.88 1.81
N LYS A 2 -60.67 40.97 1.14
CA LYS A 2 -59.61 40.89 0.10
C LYS A 2 -58.28 40.28 0.57
N ASN A 3 -57.88 40.48 1.83
CA ASN A 3 -56.63 39.92 2.37
C ASN A 3 -56.72 38.43 2.75
N ILE A 4 -57.93 37.88 2.96
CA ILE A 4 -58.12 36.45 3.29
C ILE A 4 -58.09 35.59 2.02
N ILE A 5 -58.62 36.13 0.91
CA ILE A 5 -58.58 35.46 -0.40
C ILE A 5 -57.14 35.38 -0.92
N LEU A 6 -56.32 36.43 -0.71
CA LEU A 6 -54.91 36.41 -1.08
C LEU A 6 -54.09 35.39 -0.27
N LEU A 7 -54.41 35.24 1.03
CA LEU A 7 -53.77 34.27 1.92
C LEU A 7 -54.15 32.82 1.55
N LEU A 8 -55.42 32.56 1.23
CA LEU A 8 -55.88 31.25 0.74
C LEU A 8 -55.29 30.90 -0.64
N PHE A 9 -55.12 31.88 -1.53
CA PHE A 9 -54.48 31.68 -2.83
C PHE A 9 -52.99 31.33 -2.67
N TRP A 10 -52.27 32.03 -1.78
CA TRP A 10 -50.89 31.70 -1.43
C TRP A 10 -50.76 30.32 -0.75
N LEU A 11 -51.66 29.97 0.16
CA LEU A 11 -51.71 28.64 0.79
C LEU A 11 -51.98 27.53 -0.23
N SER A 12 -52.87 27.74 -1.21
CA SER A 12 -53.09 26.75 -2.29
C SER A 12 -51.89 26.60 -3.23
N PHE A 13 -51.12 27.66 -3.47
CA PHE A 13 -49.93 27.61 -4.33
C PHE A 13 -48.77 26.85 -3.66
N PHE A 14 -48.60 27.04 -2.34
CA PHE A 14 -47.62 26.29 -1.54
C PHE A 14 -47.97 24.80 -1.39
N VAL A 15 -49.26 24.45 -1.33
CA VAL A 15 -49.70 23.03 -1.29
C VAL A 15 -49.53 22.36 -2.65
N ALA A 16 -49.73 23.10 -3.75
CA ALA A 16 -49.62 22.56 -5.11
C ALA A 16 -48.17 22.28 -5.56
N SER A 17 -47.20 23.13 -5.21
CA SER A 17 -45.78 22.89 -5.55
C SER A 17 -45.21 21.67 -4.83
N GLY A 18 -45.53 21.49 -3.54
CA GLY A 18 -45.13 20.30 -2.80
C GLY A 18 -45.79 19.01 -3.31
N GLN A 19 -47.01 19.09 -3.88
CA GLN A 19 -47.67 17.93 -4.50
C GLN A 19 -46.97 17.45 -5.77
N GLU A 20 -46.46 18.37 -6.60
CA GLU A 20 -45.76 18.02 -7.83
C GLU A 20 -44.40 17.40 -7.55
N THR A 21 -43.63 17.94 -6.59
CA THR A 21 -42.36 17.32 -6.18
C THR A 21 -42.58 15.99 -5.48
N ARG A 22 -43.61 15.85 -4.61
CA ARG A 22 -44.00 14.55 -4.06
C ARG A 22 -44.43 13.58 -5.15
N ARG A 23 -45.11 14.03 -6.21
CA ARG A 23 -45.44 13.19 -7.36
C ARG A 23 -44.19 12.77 -8.12
N GLN A 24 -43.24 13.66 -8.36
CA GLN A 24 -41.96 13.31 -9.02
C GLN A 24 -41.13 12.35 -8.17
N LEU A 25 -41.04 12.60 -6.86
CA LEU A 25 -40.38 11.72 -5.90
C LEU A 25 -41.06 10.36 -5.84
N ASN A 26 -42.38 10.30 -5.73
CA ASN A 26 -43.14 9.06 -5.72
C ASN A 26 -43.09 8.33 -7.06
N GLN A 27 -43.13 9.03 -8.20
CA GLN A 27 -42.92 8.42 -9.52
C GLN A 27 -41.51 7.83 -9.63
N LYS A 28 -40.50 8.54 -9.11
CA LYS A 28 -39.12 8.06 -9.10
C LYS A 28 -38.94 6.87 -8.18
N ILE A 29 -39.52 6.89 -6.98
CA ILE A 29 -39.51 5.77 -6.04
C ILE A 29 -40.26 4.56 -6.62
N ASN A 30 -41.42 4.78 -7.24
CA ASN A 30 -42.24 3.72 -7.86
C ASN A 30 -41.63 3.16 -9.15
N SER A 31 -40.69 3.87 -9.79
CA SER A 31 -39.95 3.38 -10.96
C SER A 31 -38.80 2.43 -10.61
N LEU A 32 -38.55 2.16 -9.31
CA LEU A 32 -37.42 1.33 -8.84
C LEU A 32 -37.86 -0.13 -8.54
N PRO A 33 -37.08 -1.16 -8.93
CA PRO A 33 -37.45 -2.58 -8.79
C PRO A 33 -37.31 -3.18 -7.37
N ALA A 34 -38.44 -3.43 -6.68
CA ALA A 34 -38.61 -3.76 -5.25
C ALA A 34 -37.62 -4.74 -4.60
N THR A 35 -36.61 -4.25 -3.84
CA THR A 35 -35.72 -5.09 -2.99
C THR A 35 -35.01 -4.37 -1.82
N GLN A 36 -35.08 -3.04 -1.66
CA GLN A 36 -34.42 -2.29 -0.56
C GLN A 36 -35.38 -1.32 0.16
N LYS A 37 -34.98 -0.82 1.35
CA LYS A 37 -35.70 0.22 2.08
C LYS A 37 -34.92 1.53 1.98
N VAL A 38 -35.56 2.58 1.51
CA VAL A 38 -35.01 3.94 1.40
C VAL A 38 -35.71 4.82 2.41
N LYS A 39 -34.93 5.64 3.13
CA LYS A 39 -35.47 6.64 4.06
C LYS A 39 -35.43 8.01 3.38
N VAL A 40 -36.57 8.68 3.37
CA VAL A 40 -36.70 10.06 2.91
C VAL A 40 -36.92 10.95 4.12
N GLN A 41 -36.11 11.99 4.26
CA GLN A 41 -36.26 13.00 5.31
C GLN A 41 -36.52 14.36 4.69
N GLU A 42 -37.65 14.96 5.06
CA GLU A 42 -38.09 16.28 4.59
C GLU A 42 -37.79 17.32 5.68
N TYR A 43 -37.12 18.42 5.29
CA TYR A 43 -36.76 19.51 6.21
C TYR A 43 -37.34 20.85 5.73
N ASP A 44 -37.95 21.61 6.65
CA ASP A 44 -38.32 23.01 6.43
C ASP A 44 -37.66 23.90 7.47
N ASN A 45 -36.86 24.84 7.00
CA ASN A 45 -36.24 25.92 7.74
C ASN A 45 -35.35 25.57 8.95
N THR A 46 -35.50 24.42 9.60
CA THR A 46 -34.66 23.82 10.66
C THR A 46 -35.28 22.54 11.21
N GLU A 47 -36.58 22.32 11.03
CA GLU A 47 -37.31 21.21 11.64
C GLU A 47 -37.54 20.07 10.64
N LYS A 48 -37.31 18.84 11.11
CA LYS A 48 -37.67 17.63 10.37
C LYS A 48 -39.18 17.53 10.32
N LYS A 49 -39.77 17.70 9.13
CA LYS A 49 -41.22 17.68 8.92
C LYS A 49 -41.78 16.27 8.85
N ALA A 50 -41.08 15.38 8.17
CA ALA A 50 -41.53 14.02 7.91
C ALA A 50 -40.35 13.06 7.76
N GLU A 51 -40.60 11.80 8.12
CA GLU A 51 -39.75 10.67 7.78
C GLU A 51 -40.63 9.57 7.19
N GLU A 52 -40.29 9.14 5.99
CA GLU A 52 -40.97 8.03 5.33
C GLU A 52 -39.94 6.95 4.99
N VAL A 53 -40.24 5.72 5.38
CA VAL A 53 -39.47 4.54 4.96
C VAL A 53 -40.20 3.93 3.77
N VAL A 54 -39.69 4.17 2.57
CA VAL A 54 -40.29 3.62 1.35
C VAL A 54 -39.52 2.38 0.92
N ASN A 55 -40.22 1.31 0.56
CA ASN A 55 -39.59 0.12 -0.03
C ASN A 55 -39.18 0.46 -1.47
N ALA A 56 -38.01 1.06 -1.65
CA ALA A 56 -37.50 1.37 -2.98
C ALA A 56 -36.65 0.21 -3.52
N GLY A 57 -36.79 -0.05 -4.81
CA GLY A 57 -36.00 -1.07 -5.46
C GLY A 57 -34.49 -0.88 -5.41
N SER A 58 -33.72 -1.94 -5.71
CA SER A 58 -32.26 -1.85 -5.81
C SER A 58 -31.87 -0.69 -6.72
N PHE A 59 -31.31 0.35 -6.13
CA PHE A 59 -30.90 1.55 -6.83
C PHE A 59 -29.63 1.24 -7.63
N SER A 60 -29.76 1.06 -8.94
CA SER A 60 -28.65 1.29 -9.84
C SER A 60 -28.66 2.76 -10.21
N LEU A 61 -27.54 3.43 -9.96
CA LEU A 61 -27.28 4.71 -10.58
C LEU A 61 -27.59 4.60 -12.09
N PRO A 62 -28.16 5.63 -12.73
CA PRO A 62 -28.13 5.71 -14.18
C PRO A 62 -26.71 5.36 -14.64
N GLU A 63 -26.51 4.51 -15.64
CA GLU A 63 -25.15 4.14 -16.12
C GLU A 63 -24.28 5.37 -16.41
N ASN A 64 -24.95 6.50 -16.65
CA ASN A 64 -24.37 7.80 -16.91
C ASN A 64 -24.10 8.63 -15.67
N PHE A 65 -24.54 8.29 -14.46
CA PHE A 65 -24.31 9.10 -13.25
C PHE A 65 -22.84 9.07 -12.84
N THR A 66 -22.20 7.90 -12.79
CA THR A 66 -20.75 7.84 -12.54
C THR A 66 -19.99 8.56 -13.65
N LYS A 67 -20.43 8.42 -14.91
CA LYS A 67 -19.86 9.17 -16.04
C LYS A 67 -20.15 10.68 -15.95
N LEU A 68 -21.27 11.12 -15.39
CA LEU A 68 -21.68 12.52 -15.21
C LEU A 68 -20.98 13.14 -14.02
N LEU A 69 -20.75 12.39 -12.95
CA LEU A 69 -19.96 12.83 -11.81
C LEU A 69 -18.50 12.96 -12.24
N ILE A 70 -17.95 11.96 -12.95
CA ILE A 70 -16.61 12.05 -13.56
C ILE A 70 -16.58 13.18 -14.62
N ALA A 71 -17.54 13.29 -15.53
CA ALA A 71 -17.54 14.30 -16.59
C ALA A 71 -17.83 15.71 -16.09
N LYS A 72 -18.72 15.92 -15.11
CA LYS A 72 -18.90 17.24 -14.47
C LYS A 72 -17.65 17.64 -13.70
N TYR A 73 -16.94 16.69 -13.08
CA TYR A 73 -15.66 16.97 -12.44
C TYR A 73 -14.55 17.25 -13.46
N ASP A 74 -14.41 16.45 -14.51
CA ASP A 74 -13.44 16.66 -15.60
C ASP A 74 -13.70 17.98 -16.36
N ASP A 75 -14.96 18.31 -16.62
CA ASP A 75 -15.35 19.59 -17.24
C ASP A 75 -15.07 20.78 -16.32
N GLN A 76 -15.19 20.59 -15.00
CA GLN A 76 -14.82 21.60 -14.01
C GLN A 76 -13.29 21.73 -13.87
N ILE A 77 -12.52 20.63 -13.95
CA ILE A 77 -11.05 20.65 -14.01
C ILE A 77 -10.57 21.37 -15.27
N LYS A 78 -11.24 21.18 -16.41
CA LYS A 78 -10.93 21.88 -17.67
C LYS A 78 -11.19 23.39 -17.61
N LYS A 79 -12.08 23.85 -16.72
CA LYS A 79 -12.40 25.27 -16.51
C LYS A 79 -11.45 25.97 -15.53
N VAL A 80 -10.53 25.23 -14.93
CA VAL A 80 -9.63 25.71 -13.90
C VAL A 80 -8.23 25.91 -14.49
N THR A 81 -7.51 26.94 -14.04
CA THR A 81 -6.16 27.25 -14.55
C THR A 81 -5.18 26.10 -14.31
N GLU A 82 -4.24 25.84 -15.23
CA GLU A 82 -3.27 24.71 -15.16
C GLU A 82 -2.60 24.49 -13.78
N PRO A 83 -2.14 25.52 -13.02
CA PRO A 83 -1.58 25.30 -11.69
C PRO A 83 -2.61 24.83 -10.64
N GLU A 84 -3.87 25.24 -10.77
CA GLU A 84 -4.96 24.81 -9.89
C GLU A 84 -5.49 23.43 -10.27
N LYS A 85 -5.46 23.10 -11.56
CA LYS A 85 -5.74 21.77 -12.10
C LYS A 85 -4.72 20.76 -11.60
N GLU A 86 -3.43 21.05 -11.65
CA GLU A 86 -2.40 20.17 -11.10
C GLU A 86 -2.56 20.00 -9.57
N LYS A 87 -2.96 21.06 -8.86
CA LYS A 87 -3.25 21.00 -7.42
C LYS A 87 -4.50 20.17 -7.11
N MET A 88 -5.54 20.22 -7.97
CA MET A 88 -6.74 19.39 -7.83
C MET A 88 -6.50 17.94 -8.22
N GLU A 89 -5.82 17.68 -9.33
CA GLU A 89 -5.45 16.34 -9.79
C GLU A 89 -4.56 15.63 -8.76
N ARG A 90 -3.55 16.32 -8.20
CA ARG A 90 -2.73 15.79 -7.09
C ARG A 90 -3.53 15.57 -5.81
N LYS A 91 -4.58 16.36 -5.54
CA LYS A 91 -5.42 16.22 -4.35
C LYS A 91 -6.45 15.08 -4.47
N PHE A 92 -6.87 14.74 -5.69
CA PHE A 92 -7.98 13.81 -5.94
C PHE A 92 -7.61 12.48 -6.63
N ASN A 93 -6.40 12.34 -7.19
CA ASN A 93 -5.86 11.09 -7.78
C ASN A 93 -6.92 10.31 -8.60
N LEU A 94 -7.43 10.93 -9.66
CA LEU A 94 -8.77 10.71 -10.25
C LEU A 94 -8.95 9.46 -11.14
N ASN A 95 -8.12 8.43 -11.02
CA ASN A 95 -8.35 7.16 -11.71
C ASN A 95 -9.38 6.31 -10.93
N ILE A 96 -10.56 6.89 -10.65
CA ILE A 96 -11.60 6.29 -9.82
C ILE A 96 -12.35 5.26 -10.66
N ALA A 97 -11.88 4.01 -10.62
CA ALA A 97 -12.66 2.89 -11.13
C ALA A 97 -14.05 2.88 -10.44
N LYS A 98 -15.11 2.48 -11.16
CA LYS A 98 -16.51 2.38 -10.66
C LYS A 98 -16.64 1.69 -9.28
N ASN A 99 -15.66 0.86 -8.91
CA ASN A 99 -15.59 0.11 -7.66
C ASN A 99 -15.33 0.95 -6.39
N HIS A 100 -15.04 2.25 -6.52
CA HIS A 100 -14.66 3.12 -5.40
C HIS A 100 -15.79 4.04 -4.91
N LEU A 101 -16.97 4.01 -5.54
CA LEU A 101 -18.10 4.86 -5.19
C LEU A 101 -19.17 4.05 -4.42
N LYS A 102 -19.64 4.59 -3.31
CA LYS A 102 -20.75 4.04 -2.52
C LYS A 102 -21.77 5.11 -2.26
N ILE A 103 -23.04 4.77 -2.47
CA ILE A 103 -24.17 5.64 -2.17
C ILE A 103 -24.84 5.14 -0.90
N ILE A 104 -25.13 6.07 -0.01
CA ILE A 104 -25.98 5.81 1.15
C ILE A 104 -27.43 5.92 0.67
N PRO A 105 -28.29 4.92 0.92
CA PRO A 105 -29.67 4.88 0.41
C PRO A 105 -30.59 5.81 1.23
N GLU A 106 -30.25 7.08 1.27
CA GLU A 106 -30.97 8.16 1.95
C GLU A 106 -31.08 9.38 1.05
N TYR A 107 -32.23 10.05 1.15
CA TYR A 107 -32.49 11.30 0.47
C TYR A 107 -32.85 12.37 1.48
N TYR A 108 -32.20 13.51 1.32
CA TYR A 108 -32.48 14.73 2.07
C TYR A 108 -33.11 15.73 1.12
N VAL A 109 -34.27 16.25 1.49
CA VAL A 109 -34.99 17.26 0.71
C VAL A 109 -34.89 18.59 1.45
N PHE A 110 -34.32 19.59 0.77
CA PHE A 110 -34.15 20.94 1.31
C PHE A 110 -34.84 21.98 0.41
N SER A 111 -35.42 23.02 1.00
CA SER A 111 -35.88 24.20 0.25
C SER A 111 -34.89 25.36 0.46
N PRO A 112 -33.96 25.62 -0.48
CA PRO A 112 -33.01 26.70 -0.34
C PRO A 112 -33.74 28.06 -0.32
N ASN A 113 -33.56 28.83 0.74
CA ASN A 113 -33.99 30.24 0.85
C ASN A 113 -35.48 30.52 0.56
N GLY A 114 -36.37 29.55 0.83
CA GLY A 114 -37.80 29.71 0.56
C GLY A 114 -38.15 29.72 -0.94
N ALA A 115 -37.22 29.32 -1.81
CA ALA A 115 -37.53 29.02 -3.19
C ALA A 115 -38.48 27.80 -3.26
N ASN A 116 -39.37 27.81 -4.25
CA ASN A 116 -40.28 26.68 -4.52
C ASN A 116 -39.56 25.45 -5.09
N GLU A 117 -38.26 25.55 -5.36
CA GLU A 117 -37.46 24.45 -5.88
C GLU A 117 -36.88 23.64 -4.74
N GLU A 118 -37.28 22.37 -4.66
CA GLU A 118 -36.72 21.43 -3.69
C GLU A 118 -35.39 20.86 -4.20
N LEU A 119 -34.41 20.92 -3.32
CA LEU A 119 -33.08 20.35 -3.52
C LEU A 119 -33.07 18.93 -2.96
N ILE A 120 -32.99 17.95 -3.84
CA ILE A 120 -32.80 16.54 -3.46
C ILE A 120 -31.31 16.26 -3.38
N VAL A 121 -30.88 15.76 -2.23
CA VAL A 121 -29.48 15.52 -1.89
C VAL A 121 -29.29 14.09 -1.41
N THR A 122 -28.22 13.45 -1.89
CA THR A 122 -27.85 12.08 -1.53
C THR A 122 -26.41 12.03 -1.04
N PRO A 123 -26.12 11.38 0.10
CA PRO A 123 -24.75 11.19 0.55
C PRO A 123 -24.02 10.17 -0.33
N VAL A 124 -22.86 10.57 -0.83
CA VAL A 124 -21.97 9.76 -1.66
C VAL A 124 -20.60 9.67 -0.98
N ILE A 125 -20.06 8.46 -0.93
CA ILE A 125 -18.73 8.16 -0.41
C ILE A 125 -17.86 7.75 -1.58
N ILE A 126 -16.69 8.37 -1.68
CA ILE A 126 -15.67 8.06 -2.67
C ILE A 126 -14.42 7.59 -1.94
N ASN A 127 -13.99 6.37 -2.23
CA ASN A 127 -12.71 5.85 -1.78
C ASN A 127 -11.58 6.36 -2.69
N SER A 128 -11.06 7.54 -2.37
CA SER A 128 -9.98 8.19 -3.11
C SER A 128 -8.63 7.50 -2.96
N ARG A 129 -8.40 6.80 -1.84
CA ARG A 129 -7.22 5.96 -1.66
C ARG A 129 -7.61 4.70 -0.90
N PRO A 130 -7.42 3.51 -1.49
CA PRO A 130 -7.77 2.25 -0.85
C PRO A 130 -6.99 2.06 0.45
N LEU A 131 -7.43 1.11 1.28
CA LEU A 131 -6.77 0.81 2.54
C LEU A 131 -5.45 0.11 2.24
N THR A 132 -4.35 0.84 2.37
CA THR A 132 -3.01 0.39 1.97
C THR A 132 -2.09 0.35 3.19
N TYR A 133 -1.25 -0.67 3.29
CA TYR A 133 -0.28 -0.81 4.37
C TYR A 133 0.97 0.05 4.13
N TYR A 134 1.35 0.78 5.18
CA TYR A 134 2.58 1.55 5.29
C TYR A 134 3.36 1.07 6.51
N LYS A 135 4.65 0.78 6.34
CA LYS A 135 5.51 0.18 7.38
C LYS A 135 5.43 0.90 8.74
N ASP A 136 5.43 2.24 8.72
CA ASP A 136 5.51 3.05 9.95
C ASP A 136 4.14 3.48 10.50
N LYS A 137 3.08 3.41 9.68
CA LYS A 137 1.74 3.93 10.02
C LYS A 137 0.67 2.85 10.14
N GLY A 138 0.96 1.62 9.73
CA GLY A 138 -0.06 0.59 9.56
C GLY A 138 -0.86 0.83 8.28
N TYR A 139 -2.13 0.46 8.28
CA TYR A 139 -3.03 0.64 7.15
C TYR A 139 -3.64 2.03 7.17
N GLU A 140 -3.67 2.69 6.01
CA GLU A 140 -4.28 4.01 5.83
C GLU A 140 -5.15 4.04 4.58
N ALA A 141 -6.38 4.56 4.70
CA ALA A 141 -7.27 4.86 3.58
C ALA A 141 -7.66 6.34 3.59
N GLU A 142 -8.16 6.83 2.47
CA GLU A 142 -8.78 8.16 2.39
C GLU A 142 -10.16 8.07 1.73
N LEU A 143 -11.18 8.50 2.48
CA LEU A 143 -12.57 8.59 2.04
C LEU A 143 -12.96 10.05 1.85
N ASN A 144 -13.74 10.31 0.82
CA ASN A 144 -14.31 11.61 0.52
C ASN A 144 -15.83 11.50 0.56
N PHE A 145 -16.46 12.31 1.41
CA PHE A 145 -17.90 12.41 1.56
C PHE A 145 -18.41 13.63 0.79
N ILE A 146 -19.43 13.42 -0.03
CA ILE A 146 -20.06 14.44 -0.86
C ILE A 146 -21.57 14.36 -0.67
N MET A 147 -22.21 15.50 -0.51
CA MET A 147 -23.66 15.62 -0.51
C MET A 147 -24.11 15.96 -1.93
N TYR A 148 -24.30 14.95 -2.76
CA TYR A 148 -24.56 15.16 -4.19
C TYR A 148 -26.00 15.62 -4.43
N SER A 149 -26.18 16.67 -5.24
CA SER A 149 -27.51 17.11 -5.66
C SER A 149 -27.78 16.77 -7.12
N GLU A 150 -28.94 16.14 -7.37
CA GLU A 150 -29.43 15.87 -8.72
C GLU A 150 -30.08 17.11 -9.37
N SER A 151 -30.63 18.02 -8.57
CA SER A 151 -31.42 19.17 -9.02
C SER A 151 -30.59 20.31 -9.63
N GLY A 152 -29.30 20.10 -9.89
CA GLY A 152 -28.44 21.08 -10.58
C GLY A 152 -27.88 22.20 -9.70
N ALA A 153 -27.94 22.05 -8.36
CA ALA A 153 -27.33 23.01 -7.44
C ALA A 153 -25.85 23.30 -7.73
N GLU A 154 -25.45 24.53 -7.41
CA GLU A 154 -24.06 24.97 -7.55
C GLU A 154 -23.14 24.27 -6.54
N ASN A 155 -21.86 24.18 -6.88
CA ASN A 155 -20.85 23.66 -5.96
C ASN A 155 -20.74 24.58 -4.73
N GLY A 156 -20.79 23.99 -3.54
CA GLY A 156 -20.62 24.74 -2.29
C GLY A 156 -21.87 25.49 -1.88
N GLN A 157 -22.99 25.29 -2.57
CA GLN A 157 -24.28 25.82 -2.14
C GLN A 157 -24.59 25.30 -0.74
N LYS A 158 -24.74 26.24 0.21
CA LYS A 158 -24.97 25.92 1.62
C LYS A 158 -26.34 25.31 1.83
N ILE A 159 -26.41 24.32 2.72
CA ILE A 159 -27.64 23.77 3.26
C ILE A 159 -27.84 24.32 4.67
N LYS A 160 -29.06 24.76 4.98
CA LYS A 160 -29.38 25.43 6.25
C LYS A 160 -29.20 24.49 7.45
N ASN A 161 -29.45 23.20 7.25
CA ASN A 161 -29.29 22.15 8.24
C ASN A 161 -28.14 21.24 7.80
N PRO A 162 -26.99 21.29 8.49
CA PRO A 162 -25.90 20.39 8.19
C PRO A 162 -26.31 18.92 8.32
N ILE A 163 -25.84 18.11 7.40
CA ILE A 163 -26.02 16.65 7.50
C ILE A 163 -24.91 16.12 8.41
N HIS A 164 -25.31 15.55 9.53
CA HIS A 164 -24.41 14.93 10.50
C HIS A 164 -24.22 13.44 10.16
N LEU A 165 -22.97 13.04 10.04
CA LEU A 165 -22.57 11.64 9.86
C LEU A 165 -21.61 11.26 10.98
N GLU A 166 -21.74 10.06 11.52
CA GLU A 166 -20.77 9.46 12.43
C GLU A 166 -20.19 8.21 11.78
N ILE A 167 -18.89 8.04 11.89
CA ILE A 167 -18.15 6.95 11.28
C ILE A 167 -17.61 6.08 12.41
N LYS A 168 -18.08 4.83 12.45
CA LYS A 168 -17.64 3.84 13.45
C LYS A 168 -17.03 2.63 12.78
N SER A 169 -16.00 2.05 13.42
CA SER A 169 -15.44 0.77 13.02
C SER A 169 -14.85 0.07 14.25
N PRO A 170 -14.91 -1.27 14.32
CA PRO A 170 -14.30 -2.00 15.42
C PRO A 170 -12.77 -1.96 15.41
N ILE A 171 -12.13 -1.80 14.24
CA ILE A 171 -10.67 -1.87 14.10
C ILE A 171 -10.05 -0.66 13.39
N LEU A 172 -10.88 0.16 12.71
CA LEU A 172 -10.42 1.40 12.10
C LEU A 172 -10.62 2.58 13.05
N GLN A 173 -9.70 3.53 12.97
CA GLN A 173 -9.75 4.83 13.64
C GLN A 173 -9.99 5.90 12.57
N PRO A 174 -11.23 6.37 12.41
CA PRO A 174 -11.55 7.46 11.49
C PRO A 174 -11.08 8.80 12.06
N ASP A 175 -10.58 9.67 11.18
CA ASP A 175 -10.16 11.02 11.51
C ASP A 175 -10.65 12.00 10.42
N PRO A 176 -11.70 12.81 10.71
CA PRO A 176 -12.47 12.83 11.95
C PRO A 176 -13.51 11.68 12.04
N GLU A 177 -13.94 11.31 13.26
CA GLU A 177 -15.00 10.32 13.50
C GLU A 177 -16.41 10.86 13.21
N GLN A 178 -16.61 12.16 13.38
CA GLN A 178 -17.89 12.84 13.15
C GLN A 178 -17.73 13.89 12.07
N LEU A 179 -18.69 13.94 11.15
CA LEU A 179 -18.77 14.89 10.06
C LEU A 179 -20.01 15.75 10.21
N SER A 180 -19.86 17.03 9.89
CA SER A 180 -20.97 17.93 9.64
C SER A 180 -20.74 18.55 8.27
N ILE A 181 -21.62 18.22 7.33
CA ILE A 181 -21.51 18.69 5.94
C ILE A 181 -22.57 19.75 5.72
N GLU A 182 -22.13 20.98 5.46
CA GLU A 182 -23.00 22.17 5.39
C GLU A 182 -23.27 22.64 3.95
N HIS A 183 -22.83 21.89 2.94
CA HIS A 183 -22.94 22.25 1.54
C HIS A 183 -23.19 21.05 0.66
N VAL A 184 -23.72 21.30 -0.53
CA VAL A 184 -23.89 20.27 -1.57
C VAL A 184 -22.75 20.29 -2.59
N ASN A 185 -22.58 19.15 -3.26
CA ASN A 185 -21.56 18.88 -4.26
C ASN A 185 -20.15 19.12 -3.69
N LEU A 186 -19.32 19.91 -4.38
CA LEU A 186 -17.94 20.19 -3.99
C LEU A 186 -17.81 21.38 -3.03
N PRO A 187 -16.78 21.42 -2.16
CA PRO A 187 -15.68 20.44 -2.00
C PRO A 187 -16.12 19.17 -1.25
N SER A 188 -15.41 18.05 -1.41
CA SER A 188 -15.66 16.88 -0.55
C SER A 188 -15.16 17.11 0.88
N THR A 189 -15.78 16.43 1.83
CA THR A 189 -15.27 16.32 3.21
C THR A 189 -14.41 15.07 3.31
N ARG A 190 -13.13 15.26 3.63
CA ARG A 190 -12.14 14.17 3.70
C ARG A 190 -12.14 13.51 5.07
N VAL A 191 -12.06 12.18 5.07
CA VAL A 191 -11.84 11.36 6.25
C VAL A 191 -10.69 10.42 6.00
N LYS A 192 -9.68 10.49 6.86
CA LYS A 192 -8.61 9.50 6.88
C LYS A 192 -9.01 8.37 7.80
N VAL A 193 -8.65 7.16 7.44
CA VAL A 193 -9.02 5.99 8.21
C VAL A 193 -7.78 5.15 8.43
N PHE A 194 -7.45 4.88 9.69
CA PHE A 194 -6.24 4.18 10.09
C PHE A 194 -6.57 2.82 10.72
N ALA A 195 -5.77 1.79 10.46
CA ALA A 195 -5.84 0.53 11.18
C ALA A 195 -4.44 -0.02 11.46
N LYS A 196 -4.25 -0.66 12.61
CA LYS A 196 -3.00 -1.37 12.93
C LYS A 196 -2.86 -2.66 12.14
N SER A 197 -3.98 -3.33 11.88
CA SER A 197 -4.07 -4.60 11.15
C SER A 197 -5.35 -4.63 10.33
N ALA A 198 -5.26 -5.11 9.09
CA ALA A 198 -6.39 -5.31 8.22
C ALA A 198 -6.13 -6.51 7.29
N ASN A 199 -7.18 -7.25 6.99
CA ASN A 199 -7.18 -8.36 6.02
C ASN A 199 -8.00 -7.92 4.79
N ASP A 200 -8.47 -8.87 3.97
CA ASP A 200 -9.13 -8.65 2.67
C ASP A 200 -10.05 -7.41 2.59
N SER A 201 -10.89 -7.21 3.60
CA SER A 201 -11.65 -5.99 3.77
C SER A 201 -11.93 -5.68 5.23
N VAL A 202 -12.26 -4.42 5.51
CA VAL A 202 -12.63 -3.96 6.84
C VAL A 202 -13.97 -3.25 6.79
N GLU A 203 -14.86 -3.62 7.72
CA GLU A 203 -16.17 -2.96 7.86
C GLU A 203 -16.01 -1.61 8.57
N LEU A 204 -16.67 -0.61 7.99
CA LEU A 204 -16.89 0.71 8.53
C LEU A 204 -18.39 0.98 8.45
N ARG A 205 -18.97 1.55 9.50
CA ARG A 205 -20.38 1.90 9.58
C ARG A 205 -20.52 3.41 9.49
N ILE A 206 -21.33 3.86 8.52
CA ILE A 206 -21.73 5.26 8.42
C ILE A 206 -23.09 5.40 9.10
N ILE A 207 -23.10 6.01 10.27
CA ILE A 207 -24.28 6.30 11.05
C ILE A 207 -24.80 7.67 10.64
N THR A 208 -26.08 7.73 10.31
CA THR A 208 -26.82 8.93 9.92
C THR A 208 -27.92 9.16 10.95
N ASN A 209 -28.51 10.35 10.99
CA ASN A 209 -29.63 10.63 11.90
C ASN A 209 -30.84 9.72 11.68
N SER A 210 -31.05 9.23 10.45
CA SER A 210 -32.12 8.29 10.09
C SER A 210 -31.85 6.86 10.52
N ASN A 211 -30.60 6.47 10.74
CA ASN A 211 -30.21 5.07 10.89
C ASN A 211 -29.36 4.82 12.13
N ILE A 212 -29.81 5.37 13.27
CA ILE A 212 -29.21 5.15 14.59
C ILE A 212 -29.84 3.91 15.24
N PRO A 213 -29.05 3.03 15.90
CA PRO A 213 -27.59 3.02 15.99
C PRO A 213 -26.90 2.20 14.89
N ASP A 214 -27.67 1.54 14.03
CA ASP A 214 -27.17 0.47 13.16
C ASP A 214 -26.19 0.95 12.08
N GLY A 215 -26.44 2.12 11.50
CA GLY A 215 -25.66 2.68 10.40
C GLY A 215 -25.68 1.84 9.13
N TYR A 216 -25.01 2.33 8.10
CA TYR A 216 -24.85 1.65 6.82
C TYR A 216 -23.47 0.98 6.74
N PRO A 217 -23.39 -0.34 6.53
CA PRO A 217 -22.12 -1.02 6.40
C PRO A 217 -21.44 -0.65 5.08
N TYR A 218 -20.15 -0.36 5.17
CA TYR A 218 -19.26 -0.07 4.07
C TYR A 218 -17.95 -0.85 4.24
N PHE A 219 -17.65 -1.71 3.28
CA PHE A 219 -16.47 -2.56 3.32
C PHE A 219 -15.33 -1.91 2.54
N LEU A 220 -14.30 -1.48 3.26
CA LEU A 220 -13.07 -0.99 2.68
C LEU A 220 -12.21 -2.17 2.26
N LYS A 221 -12.03 -2.35 0.95
CA LYS A 221 -11.09 -3.34 0.42
C LYS A 221 -9.67 -2.93 0.76
N VAL A 222 -8.87 -3.89 1.22
CA VAL A 222 -7.45 -3.70 1.44
C VAL A 222 -6.71 -3.99 0.15
N THR A 223 -5.79 -3.10 -0.22
CA THR A 223 -4.82 -3.35 -1.28
C THR A 223 -3.66 -4.10 -0.67
N PRO A 224 -3.45 -5.38 -1.03
CA PRO A 224 -2.32 -6.13 -0.52
C PRO A 224 -1.01 -5.53 -1.03
N VAL A 225 0.02 -5.62 -0.20
CA VAL A 225 1.36 -5.12 -0.51
C VAL A 225 2.41 -6.17 -0.21
N LEU A 226 3.44 -6.23 -1.05
CA LEU A 226 4.63 -6.99 -0.74
C LEU A 226 5.47 -6.25 0.30
N GLN A 227 6.03 -6.97 1.26
CA GLN A 227 6.95 -6.40 2.23
C GLN A 227 8.26 -7.17 2.17
N ILE A 228 9.35 -6.42 2.06
CA ILE A 228 10.70 -6.97 2.17
C ILE A 228 11.35 -6.45 3.44
N SER A 229 12.01 -7.36 4.16
CA SER A 229 12.88 -7.03 5.28
C SER A 229 14.14 -7.88 5.26
N ALA A 230 15.27 -7.25 5.57
CA ALA A 230 16.52 -7.91 5.91
C ALA A 230 16.84 -7.65 7.38
N ASN A 231 17.48 -8.60 8.05
CA ASN A 231 17.93 -8.44 9.43
C ASN A 231 19.18 -7.55 9.56
N ARG A 232 19.75 -7.12 8.44
CA ARG A 232 20.99 -6.34 8.37
C ARG A 232 20.85 -5.22 7.33
N SER A 233 21.44 -4.07 7.65
CA SER A 233 21.58 -2.93 6.73
C SER A 233 22.93 -2.88 6.02
N SER A 234 23.86 -3.78 6.35
CA SER A 234 25.16 -3.88 5.69
C SER A 234 25.67 -5.32 5.61
N MET A 235 26.48 -5.61 4.60
CA MET A 235 27.15 -6.89 4.39
C MET A 235 28.56 -6.70 3.83
N GLN A 236 29.42 -7.71 3.95
CA GLN A 236 30.70 -7.74 3.25
C GLN A 236 30.46 -7.92 1.74
N GLY A 237 31.19 -7.16 0.93
CA GLY A 237 31.08 -7.13 -0.53
C GLY A 237 31.81 -8.27 -1.23
N LEU A 238 31.93 -8.14 -2.56
CA LEU A 238 32.80 -8.97 -3.41
C LEU A 238 32.51 -10.48 -3.38
N GLY A 239 31.25 -10.88 -3.25
CA GLY A 239 30.88 -12.31 -3.21
C GLY A 239 31.10 -13.01 -1.88
N ILE A 240 31.61 -12.32 -0.85
CA ILE A 240 32.03 -12.95 0.39
C ILE A 240 30.86 -13.27 1.31
N GLN A 241 29.86 -12.39 1.39
CA GLN A 241 28.75 -12.58 2.32
C GLN A 241 27.44 -12.88 1.61
N GLU A 242 26.64 -13.74 2.25
CA GLU A 242 25.25 -14.00 1.93
C GLU A 242 24.39 -13.62 3.13
N ILE A 243 23.25 -12.96 2.90
CA ILE A 243 22.29 -12.63 3.96
C ILE A 243 20.88 -13.07 3.57
N PRO A 244 20.07 -13.50 4.56
CA PRO A 244 18.66 -13.80 4.33
C PRO A 244 17.85 -12.51 4.17
N VAL A 245 16.95 -12.50 3.19
CA VAL A 245 15.98 -11.46 2.93
C VAL A 245 14.59 -12.09 2.97
N SER A 246 13.75 -11.62 3.89
CA SER A 246 12.38 -12.12 4.05
C SER A 246 11.43 -11.31 3.18
N VAL A 247 10.57 -12.03 2.46
CA VAL A 247 9.51 -11.50 1.61
C VAL A 247 8.19 -12.06 2.09
N GLN A 248 7.20 -11.21 2.31
CA GLN A 248 5.87 -11.60 2.75
C GLN A 248 4.83 -10.66 2.14
N PHE A 249 3.59 -11.11 2.03
CA PHE A 249 2.47 -10.22 1.76
C PHE A 249 1.91 -9.63 3.06
N LYS A 250 1.28 -8.46 2.94
CA LYS A 250 0.42 -7.85 3.95
C LYS A 250 -0.90 -7.47 3.31
N GLY A 251 -1.97 -7.52 4.09
CA GLY A 251 -3.28 -6.97 3.70
C GLY A 251 -4.22 -7.93 2.97
N SER A 252 -4.00 -9.23 3.05
CA SER A 252 -4.93 -10.22 2.51
C SER A 252 -4.86 -11.52 3.32
N GLY A 253 -6.02 -12.11 3.58
CA GLY A 253 -6.18 -13.40 4.26
C GLY A 253 -6.26 -14.58 3.30
N ASN A 254 -6.22 -14.32 1.98
CA ASN A 254 -6.39 -15.34 0.95
C ASN A 254 -5.23 -16.35 0.95
N SER A 255 -5.52 -17.63 0.72
CA SER A 255 -4.52 -18.69 0.56
C SER A 255 -3.97 -18.81 -0.86
N LYS A 256 -4.50 -18.04 -1.83
CA LYS A 256 -4.01 -17.98 -3.21
C LYS A 256 -2.53 -17.61 -3.23
N LYS A 257 -1.76 -18.33 -4.06
CA LYS A 257 -0.35 -18.08 -4.30
C LYS A 257 -0.17 -17.20 -5.52
N GLU A 258 0.67 -16.18 -5.41
CA GLU A 258 1.03 -15.28 -6.49
C GLU A 258 2.52 -15.44 -6.84
N ASP A 259 2.85 -15.25 -8.12
CA ASP A 259 4.24 -15.25 -8.58
C ASP A 259 4.91 -13.93 -8.19
N VAL A 260 5.95 -14.03 -7.37
CA VAL A 260 6.75 -12.92 -6.86
C VAL A 260 8.12 -12.96 -7.51
N ILE A 261 8.57 -11.80 -8.00
CA ILE A 261 9.89 -11.59 -8.56
C ILE A 261 10.61 -10.58 -7.68
N VAL A 262 11.79 -10.95 -7.19
CA VAL A 262 12.68 -10.10 -6.40
C VAL A 262 13.82 -9.63 -7.29
N LYS A 263 13.96 -8.31 -7.41
CA LYS A 263 14.99 -7.65 -8.19
C LYS A 263 16.00 -6.99 -7.27
N SER A 264 17.25 -6.98 -7.71
CA SER A 264 18.36 -6.30 -7.05
C SER A 264 19.05 -5.38 -8.03
N SER A 265 19.55 -4.22 -7.58
CA SER A 265 20.40 -3.35 -8.42
C SER A 265 21.79 -3.91 -8.65
N SER A 266 22.29 -4.73 -7.70
CA SER A 266 23.55 -5.48 -7.79
C SER A 266 23.48 -6.70 -6.86
N GLY A 267 24.39 -7.66 -6.99
CA GLY A 267 24.34 -8.88 -6.18
C GLY A 267 23.35 -9.90 -6.74
N ILE A 268 23.47 -11.13 -6.25
CA ILE A 268 22.72 -12.29 -6.73
C ILE A 268 21.65 -12.65 -5.70
N ILE A 269 20.39 -12.75 -6.15
CA ILE A 269 19.27 -13.19 -5.32
C ILE A 269 18.85 -14.61 -5.71
N GLU A 270 18.83 -15.51 -4.73
CA GLU A 270 18.47 -16.91 -4.91
C GLU A 270 17.40 -17.38 -3.89
N PRO A 271 16.23 -17.84 -4.34
CA PRO A 271 15.68 -17.71 -5.70
C PRO A 271 15.25 -16.27 -6.01
N SER A 272 15.41 -15.81 -7.26
CA SER A 272 14.93 -14.49 -7.72
C SER A 272 13.44 -14.47 -8.05
N SER A 273 12.81 -15.63 -8.24
CA SER A 273 11.36 -15.75 -8.41
C SER A 273 10.80 -16.97 -7.69
N PHE A 274 9.60 -16.84 -7.14
CA PHE A 274 8.92 -17.91 -6.41
C PHE A 274 7.42 -17.61 -6.24
N LYS A 275 6.66 -18.64 -5.88
CA LYS A 275 5.25 -18.51 -5.49
C LYS A 275 5.12 -18.23 -4.00
N LEU A 276 4.29 -17.25 -3.64
CA LEU A 276 4.08 -16.82 -2.26
C LEU A 276 2.58 -16.71 -1.95
N ALA A 277 2.12 -17.29 -0.84
CA ALA A 277 0.76 -17.08 -0.33
C ALA A 277 0.67 -15.84 0.59
N TYR A 278 -0.53 -15.27 0.80
CA TYR A 278 -0.65 -13.99 1.49
C TYR A 278 -0.24 -13.99 2.98
N ASN A 279 -0.20 -15.15 3.64
CA ASN A 279 0.23 -15.33 5.03
C ASN A 279 1.56 -16.10 5.16
N GLU A 280 2.25 -16.33 4.04
CA GLU A 280 3.53 -17.05 4.02
C GLU A 280 4.69 -16.05 4.05
N ILE A 281 5.75 -16.40 4.78
CA ILE A 281 7.03 -15.70 4.73
C ILE A 281 7.99 -16.57 3.94
N LYS A 282 8.53 -16.04 2.85
CA LYS A 282 9.60 -16.69 2.09
C LYS A 282 10.92 -15.97 2.32
N THR A 283 11.95 -16.74 2.65
CA THR A 283 13.31 -16.23 2.73
C THR A 283 14.04 -16.51 1.42
N VAL A 284 14.59 -15.46 0.82
CA VAL A 284 15.56 -15.54 -0.27
C VAL A 284 16.95 -15.18 0.24
N LYS A 285 17.98 -15.62 -0.46
CA LYS A 285 19.38 -15.35 -0.12
C LYS A 285 19.91 -14.27 -1.05
N LEU A 286 20.50 -13.22 -0.48
CA LEU A 286 21.22 -12.19 -1.22
C LEU A 286 22.72 -12.41 -1.03
N ARG A 287 23.43 -12.61 -2.13
CA ARG A 287 24.89 -12.64 -2.16
C ARG A 287 25.43 -11.33 -2.71
N SER A 288 26.44 -10.78 -2.03
CA SER A 288 27.16 -9.58 -2.50
C SER A 288 27.84 -9.83 -3.84
N GLU A 289 28.10 -8.79 -4.61
CA GLU A 289 28.86 -8.87 -5.87
C GLU A 289 29.92 -7.75 -5.96
N GLY A 290 29.67 -6.60 -5.36
CA GLY A 290 30.51 -5.41 -5.48
C GLY A 290 30.74 -4.70 -4.15
N LEU A 291 30.92 -3.38 -4.21
CA LEU A 291 31.06 -2.49 -3.05
C LEU A 291 29.99 -1.41 -3.00
N ASP A 292 29.14 -1.32 -4.02
CA ASP A 292 28.06 -0.33 -4.08
C ASP A 292 26.88 -0.72 -3.19
N SER A 293 26.00 0.23 -2.91
CA SER A 293 24.76 -0.08 -2.19
C SER A 293 23.82 -0.93 -3.06
N ILE A 294 23.20 -1.92 -2.44
CA ILE A 294 22.24 -2.82 -3.07
C ILE A 294 20.83 -2.32 -2.78
N ASN A 295 20.05 -2.06 -3.82
CA ASN A 295 18.63 -1.77 -3.71
C ASN A 295 17.84 -3.02 -4.07
N ILE A 296 16.96 -3.48 -3.18
CA ILE A 296 16.14 -4.68 -3.38
C ILE A 296 14.68 -4.31 -3.34
N GLN A 297 13.93 -4.82 -4.31
CA GLN A 297 12.49 -4.65 -4.43
C GLN A 297 11.85 -5.95 -4.93
N ALA A 298 10.61 -6.22 -4.52
CA ALA A 298 9.80 -7.32 -5.02
C ALA A 298 8.54 -6.77 -5.67
N SER A 299 8.16 -7.43 -6.74
CA SER A 299 6.99 -7.12 -7.56
C SER A 299 6.27 -8.41 -7.90
N THR A 300 4.97 -8.33 -8.17
CA THR A 300 4.19 -9.45 -8.70
C THR A 300 3.94 -9.31 -10.19
N SER A 301 3.89 -10.41 -10.91
CA SER A 301 3.50 -10.43 -12.33
C SER A 301 1.98 -10.58 -12.56
N SER A 302 1.20 -10.72 -11.49
CA SER A 302 -0.23 -10.99 -11.56
C SER A 302 -1.02 -9.77 -12.02
N SER A 303 -1.93 -9.96 -13.00
CA SER A 303 -2.78 -8.89 -13.54
C SER A 303 -4.19 -8.87 -12.93
N GLU A 304 -4.59 -9.92 -12.19
CA GLU A 304 -5.96 -10.08 -11.71
C GLU A 304 -6.26 -9.26 -10.45
N VAL A 305 -5.27 -9.13 -9.56
CA VAL A 305 -5.39 -8.39 -8.31
C VAL A 305 -4.36 -7.27 -8.34
N ALA A 306 -4.82 -6.03 -8.14
CA ALA A 306 -3.92 -4.90 -7.96
C ALA A 306 -3.14 -5.10 -6.64
N ILE A 307 -1.93 -5.60 -6.75
CA ILE A 307 -0.98 -5.77 -5.65
C ILE A 307 0.04 -4.65 -5.76
N GLN A 308 0.35 -4.01 -4.63
CA GLN A 308 1.39 -3.00 -4.58
C GLN A 308 2.76 -3.66 -4.46
N ASP A 309 3.72 -3.15 -5.26
CA ASP A 309 5.13 -3.50 -5.16
C ASP A 309 5.69 -3.22 -3.76
N SER A 310 6.78 -3.90 -3.43
CA SER A 310 7.35 -3.79 -2.11
C SER A 310 8.01 -2.45 -1.84
N ASN A 311 8.23 -2.20 -0.54
CA ASN A 311 9.22 -1.22 -0.12
C ASN A 311 10.61 -1.57 -0.70
N VAL A 312 11.40 -0.54 -0.98
CA VAL A 312 12.81 -0.70 -1.36
C VAL A 312 13.64 -0.79 -0.08
N ILE A 313 14.47 -1.83 0.04
CA ILE A 313 15.50 -1.90 1.08
C ILE A 313 16.87 -1.60 0.47
N VAL A 314 17.70 -0.89 1.24
CA VAL A 314 19.06 -0.52 0.85
C VAL A 314 20.05 -1.22 1.77
N ILE A 315 20.96 -2.00 1.20
CA ILE A 315 22.01 -2.71 1.95
C ILE A 315 23.38 -2.19 1.51
N GLN A 316 24.16 -1.70 2.46
CA GLN A 316 25.51 -1.20 2.19
C GLN A 316 26.51 -2.37 2.08
N GLN A 317 27.20 -2.46 0.95
CA GLN A 317 28.34 -3.38 0.81
C GLN A 317 29.60 -2.72 1.40
N LYS A 318 30.34 -3.47 2.21
CA LYS A 318 31.59 -3.03 2.84
C LYS A 318 32.74 -3.86 2.32
N PHE A 319 33.91 -3.23 2.17
CA PHE A 319 35.11 -3.96 1.80
C PHE A 319 35.42 -5.06 2.86
N PRO A 320 35.70 -6.31 2.43
CA PRO A 320 35.78 -7.47 3.33
C PRO A 320 37.14 -7.54 4.06
N PHE A 321 37.46 -6.54 4.88
CA PHE A 321 38.75 -6.47 5.59
C PHE A 321 38.99 -7.66 6.52
N THR A 322 37.97 -8.14 7.22
CA THR A 322 38.11 -9.27 8.14
C THR A 322 38.47 -10.55 7.39
N PHE A 323 37.80 -10.84 6.27
CA PHE A 323 38.14 -11.93 5.37
C PHE A 323 39.60 -11.84 4.89
N LEU A 324 40.04 -10.66 4.46
CA LEU A 324 41.41 -10.44 3.98
C LEU A 324 42.43 -10.70 5.10
N ILE A 325 42.24 -10.14 6.29
CA ILE A 325 43.17 -10.31 7.42
C ILE A 325 43.27 -11.79 7.82
N PHE A 326 42.14 -12.48 7.96
CA PHE A 326 42.13 -13.88 8.40
C PHE A 326 42.74 -14.82 7.35
N SER A 327 42.52 -14.54 6.06
CA SER A 327 43.15 -15.33 4.98
C SER A 327 44.66 -15.14 4.93
N LEU A 328 45.16 -13.91 5.12
CA LEU A 328 46.59 -13.62 5.20
C LEU A 328 47.25 -14.27 6.42
N ILE A 329 46.62 -14.15 7.60
CA ILE A 329 47.12 -14.79 8.84
C ILE A 329 47.13 -16.31 8.69
N GLY A 330 46.05 -16.91 8.17
CA GLY A 330 45.98 -18.34 7.92
C GLY A 330 47.08 -18.80 6.96
N GLY A 331 47.26 -18.11 5.83
CA GLY A 331 48.35 -18.39 4.89
C GLY A 331 49.74 -18.28 5.54
N LEU A 332 49.98 -17.26 6.37
CA LEU A 332 51.23 -17.09 7.10
C LEU A 332 51.49 -18.24 8.08
N ILE A 333 50.48 -18.66 8.85
CA ILE A 333 50.58 -19.80 9.78
C ILE A 333 50.92 -21.08 9.01
N GLY A 334 50.22 -21.35 7.91
CA GLY A 334 50.49 -22.51 7.06
C GLY A 334 51.91 -22.50 6.48
N ALA A 335 52.42 -21.33 6.09
CA ALA A 335 53.79 -21.15 5.61
C ALA A 335 54.83 -21.41 6.71
N LEU A 336 54.61 -20.87 7.92
CA LEU A 336 55.50 -21.08 9.08
C LEU A 336 55.62 -22.56 9.45
N ILE A 337 54.49 -23.27 9.52
CA ILE A 337 54.45 -24.71 9.81
C ILE A 337 55.23 -25.47 8.74
N ARG A 338 55.00 -25.16 7.46
CA ARG A 338 55.70 -25.79 6.35
C ARG A 338 57.22 -25.56 6.38
N PHE A 339 57.66 -24.34 6.70
CA PHE A 339 59.06 -24.00 6.82
C PHE A 339 59.73 -24.77 7.97
N GLY A 340 59.06 -24.92 9.10
CA GLY A 340 59.56 -25.74 10.22
C GLY A 340 59.80 -27.21 9.84
N PHE A 341 58.98 -27.76 8.94
CA PHE A 341 59.14 -29.12 8.43
C PHE A 341 60.17 -29.25 7.29
N GLN A 342 60.44 -28.19 6.54
CA GLN A 342 61.33 -28.20 5.38
C GLN A 342 62.65 -27.48 5.72
N ARG A 343 63.73 -28.24 5.97
CA ARG A 343 65.11 -27.72 6.12
C ARG A 343 65.71 -27.24 4.78
N SER A 344 64.98 -26.40 4.06
CA SER A 344 65.43 -25.82 2.79
C SER A 344 66.42 -24.67 3.05
N LYS A 345 67.50 -24.60 2.25
CA LYS A 345 68.48 -23.50 2.23
C LYS A 345 68.03 -22.31 1.37
N GLU A 346 66.84 -22.36 0.78
CA GLU A 346 66.35 -21.29 -0.10
C GLU A 346 65.89 -20.04 0.68
N TYR A 347 65.80 -18.92 -0.04
CA TYR A 347 65.37 -17.61 0.47
C TYR A 347 64.04 -17.70 1.23
N PRO A 348 64.02 -17.56 2.57
CA PRO A 348 62.84 -17.83 3.39
C PRO A 348 61.65 -16.93 3.02
N TRP A 349 61.91 -15.70 2.59
CA TRP A 349 60.87 -14.75 2.20
C TRP A 349 60.03 -15.22 1.00
N LYS A 350 60.62 -15.93 0.02
CA LYS A 350 59.89 -16.44 -1.14
C LYS A 350 58.89 -17.53 -0.74
N LEU A 351 59.29 -18.39 0.20
CA LEU A 351 58.43 -19.44 0.76
C LEU A 351 57.26 -18.83 1.55
N PHE A 352 57.50 -17.76 2.31
CA PHE A 352 56.44 -17.03 3.01
C PHE A 352 55.44 -16.38 2.05
N MET A 353 55.92 -15.64 1.05
CA MET A 353 55.04 -15.00 0.06
C MET A 353 54.23 -16.02 -0.73
N ALA A 354 54.84 -17.15 -1.11
CA ALA A 354 54.13 -18.24 -1.76
C ALA A 354 53.03 -18.81 -0.84
N GLY A 355 53.32 -19.07 0.43
CA GLY A 355 52.32 -19.60 1.37
C GLY A 355 51.14 -18.66 1.61
N ILE A 356 51.41 -17.36 1.79
CA ILE A 356 50.35 -16.33 1.92
C ILE A 356 49.46 -16.32 0.68
N LEU A 357 50.06 -16.31 -0.52
CA LEU A 357 49.32 -16.30 -1.79
C LEU A 357 48.46 -17.57 -1.96
N MET A 358 49.00 -18.74 -1.61
CA MET A 358 48.28 -20.02 -1.68
C MET A 358 47.15 -20.09 -0.65
N GLY A 359 47.37 -19.55 0.55
CA GLY A 359 46.33 -19.45 1.57
C GLY A 359 45.19 -18.53 1.14
N PHE A 360 45.52 -17.35 0.62
CA PHE A 360 44.55 -16.41 0.08
C PHE A 360 43.74 -17.02 -1.08
N LEU A 361 44.43 -17.65 -2.05
CA LEU A 361 43.77 -18.33 -3.16
C LEU A 361 42.84 -19.45 -2.67
N GLY A 362 43.29 -20.21 -1.67
CA GLY A 362 42.47 -21.22 -0.99
C GLY A 362 41.20 -20.63 -0.38
N ALA A 363 41.31 -19.53 0.36
CA ALA A 363 40.15 -18.84 0.94
C ALA A 363 39.17 -18.35 -0.13
N VAL A 364 39.68 -17.76 -1.21
CA VAL A 364 38.86 -17.30 -2.34
C VAL A 364 38.13 -18.47 -2.98
N LEU A 365 38.82 -19.59 -3.25
CA LEU A 365 38.19 -20.78 -3.82
C LEU A 365 37.12 -21.37 -2.91
N TYR A 366 37.38 -21.45 -1.60
CA TYR A 366 36.40 -21.92 -0.61
C TYR A 366 35.10 -21.09 -0.65
N TYR A 367 35.23 -19.76 -0.67
CA TYR A 367 34.07 -18.85 -0.69
C TYR A 367 33.37 -18.77 -2.04
N VAL A 368 34.11 -18.50 -3.12
CA VAL A 368 33.55 -18.27 -4.46
C VAL A 368 32.87 -19.51 -5.01
N LEU A 369 33.49 -20.69 -4.81
CA LEU A 369 32.91 -21.94 -5.28
C LEU A 369 31.84 -22.50 -4.33
N GLY A 370 31.62 -21.84 -3.18
CA GLY A 370 30.64 -22.28 -2.18
C GLY A 370 30.89 -23.71 -1.71
N ILE A 371 32.14 -24.16 -1.65
CA ILE A 371 32.47 -25.54 -1.31
C ILE A 371 32.29 -25.71 0.19
N ASN A 372 31.06 -26.02 0.59
CA ASN A 372 30.74 -26.44 1.95
C ASN A 372 31.26 -27.86 2.19
N PHE A 373 32.57 -27.99 2.45
CA PHE A 373 33.19 -29.25 2.89
C PHE A 373 32.54 -29.78 4.17
N PHE A 374 32.08 -28.87 5.02
CA PHE A 374 31.33 -29.16 6.22
C PHE A 374 29.93 -28.61 5.99
N LYS A 375 28.90 -29.46 5.90
CA LYS A 375 27.48 -29.06 5.81
C LYS A 375 26.98 -28.40 7.13
N MET A 376 27.79 -27.54 7.74
CA MET A 376 27.50 -26.86 9.00
C MET A 376 27.19 -25.40 8.70
N GLU A 377 26.02 -24.94 9.12
CA GLU A 377 25.67 -23.52 9.12
C GLU A 377 26.46 -22.82 10.22
N MET A 378 27.62 -22.31 9.88
CA MET A 378 28.46 -21.56 10.81
C MET A 378 27.90 -20.14 10.99
N SER A 379 27.83 -19.66 12.24
CA SER A 379 27.53 -18.25 12.49
C SER A 379 28.65 -17.39 11.92
N ASN A 380 28.36 -16.11 11.65
CA ASN A 380 29.33 -15.19 11.05
C ASN A 380 30.72 -15.23 11.69
N VAL A 381 30.82 -15.26 13.02
CA VAL A 381 32.12 -15.24 13.70
C VAL A 381 32.93 -16.51 13.39
N PHE A 382 32.26 -17.65 13.22
CA PHE A 382 32.92 -18.90 12.85
C PHE A 382 33.36 -18.93 11.38
N ASN A 383 32.76 -18.09 10.53
CA ASN A 383 33.15 -18.00 9.12
C ASN A 383 34.56 -17.43 8.95
N GLU A 384 34.98 -16.42 9.72
CA GLU A 384 36.36 -15.93 9.63
C GLU A 384 37.38 -16.95 10.15
N PHE A 385 37.06 -17.70 11.21
CA PHE A 385 37.95 -18.79 11.67
C PHE A 385 38.04 -19.93 10.66
N ALA A 386 36.95 -20.24 9.96
CA ALA A 386 36.98 -21.20 8.86
C ALA A 386 37.88 -20.72 7.71
N VAL A 387 37.83 -19.43 7.35
CA VAL A 387 38.76 -18.82 6.37
C VAL A 387 40.20 -19.02 6.79
N LEU A 388 40.53 -18.70 8.05
CA LEU A 388 41.90 -18.84 8.57
C LEU A 388 42.37 -20.29 8.53
N GLY A 389 41.55 -21.23 9.02
CA GLY A 389 41.88 -22.66 9.01
C GLY A 389 42.08 -23.22 7.60
N PHE A 390 41.18 -22.88 6.68
CA PHE A 390 41.27 -23.33 5.28
C PHE A 390 42.49 -22.72 4.58
N SER A 391 42.77 -21.44 4.81
CA SER A 391 43.95 -20.76 4.26
C SER A 391 45.25 -21.40 4.76
N ALA A 392 45.32 -21.74 6.05
CA ALA A 392 46.47 -22.42 6.64
C ALA A 392 46.66 -23.82 6.02
N LEU A 393 45.57 -24.58 5.85
CA LEU A 393 45.58 -25.90 5.24
C LEU A 393 46.03 -25.85 3.78
N CYS A 394 45.49 -24.93 2.98
CA CYS A 394 45.89 -24.73 1.59
C CYS A 394 47.36 -24.33 1.46
N SER A 395 47.84 -23.40 2.28
CA SER A 395 49.25 -23.01 2.29
C SER A 395 50.19 -24.18 2.68
N LEU A 396 49.74 -25.04 3.59
CA LEU A 396 50.51 -26.20 4.04
C LEU A 396 50.58 -27.29 2.97
N LEU A 397 49.44 -27.63 2.36
CA LEU A 397 49.30 -28.79 1.46
C LEU A 397 49.66 -28.50 0.01
N LEU A 398 49.37 -27.29 -0.50
CA LEU A 398 49.57 -26.99 -1.91
C LEU A 398 51.04 -26.67 -2.21
N LYS A 399 51.65 -27.41 -3.14
CA LYS A 399 53.01 -27.12 -3.60
C LYS A 399 53.00 -26.01 -4.67
N PRO A 400 53.92 -25.03 -4.60
CA PRO A 400 54.03 -23.99 -5.62
C PRO A 400 54.23 -24.54 -7.04
N SER A 401 54.89 -25.71 -7.16
CA SER A 401 55.15 -26.38 -8.44
C SER A 401 53.89 -26.81 -9.19
N LEU A 402 52.75 -26.93 -8.51
CA LEU A 402 51.46 -27.30 -9.13
C LEU A 402 50.82 -26.12 -9.88
N ILE A 403 51.23 -24.87 -9.62
CA ILE A 403 50.63 -23.67 -10.23
C ILE A 403 51.44 -23.15 -11.43
N GLY A 404 52.47 -23.87 -11.88
CA GLY A 404 53.17 -23.54 -13.12
C GLY A 404 54.01 -22.26 -13.07
N ALA A 405 54.32 -21.75 -11.87
CA ALA A 405 55.31 -20.69 -11.69
C ALA A 405 56.73 -21.26 -11.92
N ARG A 406 57.10 -21.53 -13.17
CA ARG A 406 58.51 -21.48 -13.57
C ARG A 406 58.91 -20.02 -13.42
N VAL A 407 59.52 -19.70 -12.28
CA VAL A 407 60.19 -18.42 -12.09
C VAL A 407 61.25 -18.32 -13.18
N ILE A 408 61.02 -17.43 -14.15
CA ILE A 408 62.03 -17.04 -15.13
C ILE A 408 63.15 -16.39 -14.30
N ASN A 409 64.29 -17.06 -14.25
CA ASN A 409 65.48 -16.59 -13.54
C ASN A 409 66.07 -15.35 -14.19
#